data_AF-A0A954J9K2-F1
#
_entry.id   AF-A0A954J9K2-F1
#
_cell.length_a   1.000
_cell.length_b   1.000
_cell.length_c   1.000
_cell.angle_alpha   90.00
_cell.angle_beta   90.00
_cell.angle_gamma   90.00
#
_symmetry.space_group_name_H-M   'P 1'
#
loop_
_entity.id
_entity.type
_entity.pdbx_description
1 polymer ?
#
loop_
_entity_poly.entity_id
_entity_poly.type
_entity_poly.pdbx_seq_one_letter_code
_entity_poly.pdbx_strand_id
1 'polypeptide(L)'
;ANNRSAPDFHNNISQRQPGGYLRASRGVGRFPAEPDDLTRTLGVEPKISTTQHGTKRYLWEPNSNTRIRFESHPGDAGTFNPRHHGEHYHIEIKPPNLSWNQAKRQGLITKVRPEDYIPGHGTGHLPGEPFPGQ
;
A
#
# COMPACT_ATOMS: atom_id res chain seq x y z
N ALA A 1 -10.06 -32.05 -52.10
CA ALA A 1 -9.18 -31.43 -51.09
C ALA A 1 -10.08 -30.56 -50.20
N ASN A 2 -10.58 -31.07 -49.07
CA ASN A 2 -9.91 -31.11 -47.74
C ASN A 2 -9.38 -29.71 -47.37
N ASN A 3 -9.76 -29.04 -46.27
CA ASN A 3 -10.49 -29.44 -45.09
C ASN A 3 -10.95 -28.16 -44.38
N ARG A 4 -12.11 -28.20 -43.69
CA ARG A 4 -12.41 -27.28 -42.58
C ARG A 4 -11.43 -27.60 -41.44
N SER A 5 -11.02 -26.60 -40.67
CA SER A 5 -10.83 -26.73 -39.21
C SER A 5 -10.50 -25.39 -38.58
N ALA A 6 -11.42 -24.92 -37.74
CA ALA A 6 -11.11 -24.09 -36.60
C ALA A 6 -10.23 -24.88 -35.62
N PRO A 7 -9.44 -24.22 -34.77
CA PRO A 7 -9.09 -24.77 -33.48
C PRO A 7 -10.10 -24.29 -32.44
N ASP A 8 -11.08 -25.15 -32.12
CA ASP A 8 -11.52 -25.28 -30.73
C ASP A 8 -10.41 -26.03 -30.00
N PHE A 9 -9.98 -25.57 -28.83
CA PHE A 9 -9.73 -26.46 -27.69
C PHE A 9 -9.46 -25.69 -26.38
N HIS A 10 -10.32 -26.02 -25.41
CA HIS A 10 -10.12 -26.04 -23.96
C HIS A 10 -10.05 -24.73 -23.17
N ASN A 11 -11.20 -24.40 -22.57
CA ASN A 11 -11.39 -24.11 -21.16
C ASN A 11 -10.12 -24.24 -20.30
N ASN A 12 -9.62 -23.11 -19.79
CA ASN A 12 -8.89 -23.11 -18.54
C ASN A 12 -9.55 -22.10 -17.57
N ILE A 13 -10.49 -22.63 -16.79
CA ILE A 13 -10.99 -22.02 -15.56
C ILE A 13 -9.86 -22.15 -14.54
N SER A 14 -9.01 -21.14 -14.44
CA SER A 14 -8.08 -20.82 -13.33
C SER A 14 -7.19 -19.69 -13.86
N GLN A 15 -7.18 -18.46 -13.36
CA GLN A 15 -7.30 -18.00 -11.99
C GLN A 15 -7.97 -16.61 -12.02
N ARG A 16 -9.19 -16.50 -11.48
CA ARG A 16 -9.73 -15.18 -11.10
C ARG A 16 -9.00 -14.77 -9.83
N GLN A 17 -7.98 -13.93 -9.95
CA GLN A 17 -7.41 -13.27 -8.77
C GLN A 17 -8.42 -12.23 -8.26
N PRO A 18 -8.90 -12.34 -7.02
CA PRO A 18 -9.80 -11.37 -6.43
C PRO A 18 -8.96 -10.21 -5.85
N GLY A 19 -8.92 -9.09 -6.56
CA GLY A 19 -8.25 -7.90 -6.04
C GLY A 19 -7.81 -6.96 -7.13
N GLY A 20 -8.76 -6.21 -7.70
CA GLY A 20 -8.44 -5.08 -8.57
C GLY A 20 -7.75 -3.99 -7.75
N TYR A 21 -6.42 -4.06 -7.66
CA TYR A 21 -5.62 -2.92 -7.27
C TYR A 21 -5.80 -1.84 -8.32
N LEU A 22 -6.46 -0.76 -7.91
CA LEU A 22 -6.41 0.59 -8.47
C LEU A 22 -6.22 0.62 -9.99
N ARG A 23 -7.32 0.58 -10.75
CA ARG A 23 -7.29 0.95 -12.17
C ARG A 23 -6.92 2.44 -12.23
N ALA A 24 -5.63 2.68 -12.41
CA ALA A 24 -4.98 3.98 -12.46
C ALA A 24 -5.66 4.90 -13.49
N SER A 25 -6.49 5.82 -13.01
CA SER A 25 -6.78 7.05 -13.74
C SER A 25 -5.57 7.96 -13.60
N ARG A 26 -4.66 7.88 -14.58
CA ARG A 26 -3.56 8.82 -14.86
C ARG A 26 -2.65 9.15 -13.67
N GLY A 27 -1.68 8.26 -13.50
CA GLY A 27 -0.30 8.66 -13.26
C GLY A 27 0.07 8.92 -11.81
N VAL A 28 0.30 7.86 -11.04
CA VAL A 28 1.35 7.95 -10.03
C VAL A 28 2.09 6.63 -9.92
N GLY A 29 3.31 6.64 -10.47
CA GLY A 29 4.23 5.52 -10.34
C GLY A 29 4.83 5.40 -8.95
N ARG A 30 4.77 6.48 -8.15
CA ARG A 30 5.63 6.70 -6.98
C ARG A 30 4.92 7.42 -5.83
N PHE A 31 5.34 7.22 -4.59
CA PHE A 31 4.83 8.00 -3.46
C PHE A 31 5.15 9.48 -3.62
N PRO A 32 4.20 10.40 -3.37
CA PRO A 32 4.47 11.84 -3.45
C PRO A 32 5.22 12.35 -2.22
N ALA A 33 5.87 13.50 -2.34
CA ALA A 33 6.44 14.21 -1.19
C ALA A 33 5.32 14.83 -0.34
N GLU A 34 4.36 15.47 -0.98
CA GLU A 34 3.22 16.08 -0.28
C GLU A 34 2.09 15.06 -0.08
N PRO A 35 1.62 14.82 1.16
CA PRO A 35 0.56 13.85 1.42
C PRO A 35 -0.76 14.22 0.74
N ASP A 36 -1.03 15.52 0.52
CA ASP A 36 -2.25 15.97 -0.17
C ASP A 36 -2.26 15.53 -1.65
N ASP A 37 -1.10 15.34 -2.28
CA ASP A 37 -1.01 14.77 -3.63
C ASP A 37 -1.45 13.30 -3.63
N LEU A 38 -1.19 12.56 -2.55
CA LEU A 38 -1.67 11.20 -2.39
C LEU A 38 -3.20 11.15 -2.24
N THR A 39 -3.79 12.11 -1.51
CA THR A 39 -5.25 12.26 -1.44
C THR A 39 -5.86 12.43 -2.83
N ARG A 40 -5.31 13.33 -3.65
CA ARG A 40 -5.80 13.55 -5.03
C ARG A 40 -5.66 12.30 -5.89
N THR A 41 -4.57 11.56 -5.70
CA THR A 41 -4.27 10.32 -6.41
C THR A 41 -5.24 9.19 -6.07
N LEU A 42 -5.47 8.97 -4.78
CA LEU A 42 -6.34 7.92 -4.29
C LEU A 42 -7.81 8.25 -4.49
N GLY A 43 -8.16 9.54 -4.59
CA GLY A 43 -9.55 10.01 -4.70
C GLY A 43 -10.35 9.74 -3.42
N VAL A 44 -9.68 9.58 -2.28
CA VAL A 44 -10.28 9.28 -0.98
C VAL A 44 -9.71 10.25 0.05
N GLU A 45 -10.59 10.90 0.82
CA GLU A 45 -10.20 11.80 1.88
C GLU A 45 -9.54 11.06 3.05
N PRO A 46 -8.39 11.52 3.56
CA PRO A 46 -7.72 10.93 4.70
C PRO A 46 -8.43 11.30 6.02
N LYS A 47 -8.29 10.43 7.01
CA LYS A 47 -8.39 10.86 8.40
C LYS A 47 -7.07 11.52 8.81
N ILE A 48 -7.15 12.80 9.16
CA ILE A 48 -5.99 13.57 9.62
C ILE A 48 -5.94 13.55 11.15
N SER A 49 -4.75 13.29 11.71
CA SER A 49 -4.45 13.36 13.14
C SER A 49 -3.02 13.83 13.36
N THR A 50 -2.54 13.78 14.59
CA THR A 50 -1.14 14.07 14.94
C THR A 50 -0.41 12.81 15.42
N THR A 51 0.90 12.77 15.22
CA THR A 51 1.78 11.80 15.90
C THR A 51 2.00 12.23 17.35
N GLN A 52 2.65 11.38 18.15
CA GLN A 52 3.06 11.73 19.52
C GLN A 52 4.02 12.94 19.56
N HIS A 53 4.69 13.21 18.45
CA HIS A 53 5.66 14.30 18.29
C HIS A 53 5.01 15.58 17.73
N GLY A 54 3.69 15.63 17.63
CA GLY A 54 2.94 16.82 17.19
C GLY A 54 2.93 17.06 15.67
N THR A 55 3.58 16.21 14.88
CA THR A 55 3.56 16.26 13.41
C THR A 55 2.25 15.70 12.85
N LYS A 56 1.86 16.10 11.63
CA LYS A 56 0.66 15.58 10.98
C LYS A 56 0.81 14.09 10.64
N ARG A 57 -0.31 13.37 10.75
CA ARG A 57 -0.49 12.00 10.31
C ARG A 57 -1.73 11.91 9.44
N TYR A 58 -1.62 11.23 8.32
CA TYR A 58 -2.72 10.99 7.40
C TYR A 58 -2.98 9.50 7.32
N LEU A 59 -4.24 9.09 7.35
CA LEU A 59 -4.66 7.71 7.17
C LEU A 59 -5.70 7.64 6.05
N TRP A 60 -5.34 6.98 4.95
CA TRP A 60 -6.24 6.66 3.85
C TRP A 60 -6.69 5.20 3.95
N GLU A 61 -7.97 4.96 3.69
CA GLU A 61 -8.56 3.63 3.54
C GLU A 61 -9.16 3.52 2.13
N PRO A 62 -8.33 3.33 1.08
CA PRO A 62 -8.83 3.31 -0.31
C PRO A 62 -9.80 2.15 -0.59
N ASN A 63 -9.77 1.12 0.25
CA ASN A 63 -10.77 0.06 0.30
C ASN A 63 -10.80 -0.54 1.72
N SER A 64 -11.72 -1.47 1.97
CA SER A 64 -11.94 -2.08 3.30
C SER A 64 -10.78 -2.94 3.83
N ASN A 65 -9.81 -3.29 2.99
CA ASN A 65 -8.71 -4.21 3.32
C ASN A 65 -7.32 -3.55 3.28
N THR A 66 -7.22 -2.29 2.84
CA THR A 66 -5.96 -1.56 2.70
C THR A 66 -5.97 -0.30 3.54
N ARG A 67 -4.88 -0.07 4.27
CA ARG A 67 -4.58 1.21 4.94
C ARG A 67 -3.28 1.74 4.41
N ILE A 68 -3.26 3.01 4.04
CA ILE A 68 -2.04 3.75 3.74
C ILE A 68 -1.92 4.87 4.76
N ARG A 69 -0.76 5.02 5.36
CA ARG A 69 -0.53 6.00 6.42
C ARG A 69 0.73 6.79 6.15
N PHE A 70 0.61 8.10 6.02
CA PHE A 70 1.75 9.01 6.03
C PHE A 70 1.99 9.48 7.46
N GLU A 71 3.25 9.47 7.88
CA GLU A 71 3.66 10.12 9.11
C GLU A 71 5.06 10.72 8.98
N SER A 72 5.32 11.72 9.82
CA SER A 72 6.65 12.30 10.00
C SER A 72 7.01 12.21 11.47
N HIS A 73 8.23 11.85 11.84
CA HIS A 73 8.69 12.07 13.21
C HIS A 73 10.20 12.29 13.30
N PRO A 74 10.67 13.19 14.18
CA PRO A 74 12.05 13.69 14.19
C PRO A 74 13.12 12.63 14.52
N GLY A 75 12.73 11.45 14.98
CA GLY A 75 13.62 10.44 15.53
C GLY A 75 13.27 10.16 16.98
N ASP A 76 13.16 8.88 17.34
CA ASP A 76 13.25 8.49 18.75
C ASP A 76 14.74 8.26 19.10
N ALA A 77 15.06 7.90 20.34
CA ALA A 77 16.43 7.58 20.72
C ALA A 77 17.00 6.43 19.85
N GLY A 78 18.08 6.68 19.11
CA GLY A 78 18.72 5.69 18.23
C GLY A 78 19.31 6.30 16.96
N THR A 79 19.71 5.43 16.04
CA THR A 79 20.19 5.86 14.71
C THR A 79 19.02 6.30 13.85
N PHE A 80 19.14 7.46 13.22
CA PHE A 80 18.14 7.93 12.27
C PHE A 80 18.04 6.96 11.08
N ASN A 81 16.82 6.61 10.70
CA ASN A 81 16.56 5.75 9.56
C ASN A 81 15.35 6.33 8.83
N PRO A 82 15.48 6.79 7.58
CA PRO A 82 14.41 7.50 6.89
C PRO A 82 13.13 6.65 6.69
N ARG A 83 13.23 5.32 6.71
CA ARG A 83 12.07 4.41 6.60
C ARG A 83 11.34 4.18 7.93
N HIS A 84 11.88 4.75 9.01
CA HIS A 84 11.28 4.74 10.34
C HIS A 84 11.17 6.15 10.93
N HIS A 85 11.95 7.12 10.48
CA HIS A 85 12.08 8.47 11.01
C HIS A 85 12.01 9.46 9.84
N GLY A 86 11.64 10.70 10.10
CA GLY A 86 11.27 11.65 9.05
C GLY A 86 9.98 11.23 8.35
N GLU A 87 9.75 11.78 7.16
CA GLU A 87 8.55 11.55 6.37
C GLU A 87 8.58 10.22 5.64
N HIS A 88 7.57 9.39 5.88
CA HIS A 88 7.45 8.10 5.22
C HIS A 88 6.00 7.58 5.20
N TYR A 89 5.74 6.62 4.33
CA TYR A 89 4.44 5.98 4.14
C TYR A 89 4.48 4.52 4.63
N HIS A 90 3.45 4.09 5.35
CA HIS A 90 3.20 2.69 5.66
C HIS A 90 2.02 2.18 4.87
N ILE A 91 2.11 0.95 4.36
CA ILE A 91 0.96 0.23 3.79
C ILE A 91 0.71 -1.02 4.61
N GLU A 92 -0.53 -1.17 5.06
CA GLU A 92 -1.02 -2.35 5.75
C GLU A 92 -2.15 -2.98 4.95
N ILE A 93 -2.13 -4.31 4.86
CA ILE A 93 -3.16 -5.11 4.20
C ILE A 93 -3.65 -6.15 5.20
N LYS A 94 -4.97 -6.32 5.29
CA LYS A 94 -5.58 -7.43 6.04
C LYS A 94 -6.29 -8.41 5.11
N PRO A 95 -6.50 -9.67 5.52
CA PRO A 95 -7.32 -10.61 4.77
C PRO A 95 -8.74 -10.08 4.55
N PRO A 96 -9.39 -10.45 3.42
CA PRO A 96 -10.80 -10.20 3.23
C PRO A 96 -11.62 -10.92 4.32
N ASN A 97 -12.79 -10.38 4.65
CA ASN A 97 -13.74 -10.93 5.65
C ASN A 97 -13.33 -10.82 7.13
N LEU A 98 -12.22 -10.18 7.45
CA LEU A 98 -11.87 -9.81 8.83
C LEU A 98 -12.02 -8.31 9.05
N SER A 99 -12.45 -7.90 10.23
CA SER A 99 -12.22 -6.53 10.70
C SER A 99 -10.73 -6.29 10.99
N TRP A 100 -10.30 -5.03 11.00
CA TRP A 100 -8.93 -4.67 11.39
C TRP A 100 -8.56 -5.16 12.80
N ASN A 101 -9.50 -5.14 13.75
CA ASN A 101 -9.26 -5.65 15.09
C ASN A 101 -9.09 -7.18 15.12
N GLN A 102 -9.90 -7.93 14.36
CA GLN A 102 -9.75 -9.38 14.24
C GLN A 102 -8.41 -9.76 13.59
N ALA A 103 -8.07 -9.12 12.46
CA ALA A 103 -6.80 -9.33 11.77
C ALA A 103 -5.60 -9.01 12.67
N LYS A 104 -5.67 -7.90 13.42
CA LYS A 104 -4.63 -7.52 14.40
C LYS A 104 -4.46 -8.58 15.49
N ARG A 105 -5.56 -9.02 16.12
CA ARG A 105 -5.54 -10.03 17.18
C ARG A 105 -4.97 -11.37 16.70
N GLN A 106 -5.21 -11.72 15.44
CA GLN A 106 -4.70 -12.95 14.82
C GLN A 106 -3.30 -12.79 14.19
N GLY A 107 -2.71 -11.59 14.22
CA GLY A 107 -1.40 -11.34 13.61
C GLY A 107 -1.39 -11.43 12.08
N LEU A 108 -2.53 -11.27 11.42
CA LEU A 108 -2.69 -11.47 9.97
C LEU A 108 -2.51 -10.19 9.13
N ILE A 109 -2.17 -9.06 9.76
CA ILE A 109 -1.90 -7.82 9.03
C ILE A 109 -0.53 -7.93 8.37
N THR A 110 -0.50 -7.78 7.05
CA THR A 110 0.72 -7.70 6.27
C THR A 110 1.15 -6.24 6.16
N LYS A 111 2.36 -5.93 6.61
CA LYS A 111 3.03 -4.66 6.33
C LYS A 111 3.78 -4.79 5.02
N VAL A 112 3.39 -4.02 4.01
CA VAL A 112 4.06 -4.06 2.70
C VAL A 112 5.39 -3.36 2.83
N ARG A 113 6.46 -4.07 2.49
CA ARG A 113 7.83 -3.58 2.58
C ARG A 113 8.26 -2.96 1.25
N PRO A 114 9.18 -1.99 1.25
CA PRO A 114 9.83 -1.53 0.03
C PRO A 114 10.65 -2.67 -0.59
N GLU A 115 10.90 -2.59 -1.90
CA GLU A 115 11.58 -3.66 -2.67
C GLU A 115 13.02 -3.93 -2.17
N ASP A 116 13.72 -2.86 -1.80
CA ASP A 116 15.09 -2.88 -1.26
C ASP A 116 15.12 -2.99 0.29
N TYR A 117 14.07 -3.53 0.90
CA TYR A 117 13.98 -3.65 2.36
C TYR A 117 15.16 -4.41 2.97
N ILE A 118 15.82 -3.76 3.94
CA ILE A 118 16.87 -4.35 4.77
C ILE A 118 16.27 -4.74 6.14
N PRO A 119 16.47 -5.98 6.62
CA PRO A 119 16.04 -6.37 7.96
C PRO A 119 16.48 -5.38 9.04
N GLY A 120 15.51 -4.83 9.78
CA GLY A 120 15.76 -3.87 10.86
C GLY A 120 15.68 -2.40 10.45
N HIS A 121 15.54 -2.08 9.16
CA HIS A 121 15.54 -0.69 8.68
C HIS A 121 14.15 0.01 8.71
N GLY A 122 13.12 -0.59 9.30
CA GLY A 122 11.75 -0.07 9.22
C GLY A 122 11.08 -0.40 7.88
N THR A 123 9.75 -0.37 7.85
CA THR A 123 8.94 -0.79 6.69
C THR A 123 8.36 0.39 5.91
N GLY A 124 8.81 1.61 6.20
CA GLY A 124 8.34 2.81 5.52
C GLY A 124 8.81 2.88 4.08
N HIS A 125 7.91 3.33 3.21
CA HIS A 125 8.20 3.75 1.85
C HIS A 125 8.51 5.25 1.86
N LEU A 126 9.55 5.64 1.15
CA LEU A 126 9.97 7.03 1.07
C LEU A 126 9.24 7.76 -0.07
N PRO A 127 9.06 9.09 0.04
CA PRO A 127 8.72 9.90 -1.12
C PRO A 127 9.61 9.60 -2.33
N GLY A 128 9.01 9.47 -3.50
CA GLY A 128 9.69 9.12 -4.74
C GLY A 128 9.85 7.62 -4.98
N GLU A 129 9.58 6.72 -4.03
CA GLU A 129 9.65 5.27 -4.25
C GLU A 129 8.45 4.75 -5.04
N PRO A 130 8.60 3.68 -5.83
CA PRO A 130 7.48 3.13 -6.59
C PRO A 130 6.38 2.59 -5.66
N PHE A 131 5.12 2.68 -6.09
CA PHE A 131 4.06 1.97 -5.38
C PHE A 131 4.26 0.44 -5.54
N PRO A 132 4.02 -0.34 -4.48
CA PRO A 132 4.10 -1.79 -4.57
C PRO A 132 3.11 -2.37 -5.59
N GLY A 133 3.55 -3.35 -6.38
CA GLY A 133 2.70 -4.09 -7.34
C GLY A 133 2.50 -3.41 -8.69
N GLN A 134 3.37 -2.46 -9.05
CA GLN A 134 3.51 -1.97 -10.43
C GLN A 134 4.38 -2.88 -11.29
#